data_AF-A0A292SMA7-F1
#
_entry.id   AF-A0A292SMA7-F1
#
_cell.length_a   1.000
_cell.length_b   1.000
_cell.length_c   1.000
_cell.angle_alpha   90.00
_cell.angle_beta   90.00
_cell.angle_gamma   90.00
#
_symmetry.space_group_name_H-M   'P 1'
#
loop_
_entity.id
_entity.type
_entity.pdbx_description
1 polymer ?
#
loop_
_entity_poly.entity_id
_entity_poly.type
_entity_poly.pdbx_seq_one_letter_code
_entity_poly.pdbx_strand_id
1 'polypeptide(L)' 'FYIKGKDEEGNLIFACKLVTEDGLCSDYNHRLAMCRKYPAKRILYPAKLHEGCGYKVNVKAFEDYLKKY' A
#
# COMPACT_ATOMS: atom_id res chain seq x y z
N PHE A 1 -13.00 9.47 -4.23
CA PHE A 1 -12.90 9.05 -2.81
C PHE A 1 -14.13 9.50 -2.05
N TYR A 2 -14.39 8.91 -0.89
CA TYR A 2 -15.36 9.36 0.11
C TYR A 2 -14.74 9.21 1.51
N ILE A 3 -15.29 9.90 2.50
CA ILE A 3 -14.84 9.81 3.90
C ILE A 3 -15.52 8.60 4.52
N LYS A 4 -14.73 7.61 4.96
CA LYS A 4 -15.21 6.42 5.66
C LYS A 4 -15.41 6.68 7.15
N GLY A 5 -14.65 7.62 7.73
CA GLY A 5 -14.73 7.95 9.14
C GLY A 5 -13.52 8.76 9.60
N LYS A 6 -13.23 8.70 10.90
CA LYS A 6 -12.02 9.23 11.51
C LYS A 6 -11.26 8.12 12.23
N ASP A 7 -9.94 8.23 12.31
CA ASP A 7 -9.13 7.36 13.16
C ASP A 7 -9.12 7.85 14.62
N GLU A 8 -8.39 7.12 15.48
CA GLU A 8 -8.27 7.40 16.93
C GLU A 8 -7.61 8.76 17.23
N GLU A 9 -6.83 9.28 16.29
CA GLU A 9 -6.15 10.58 16.38
C GLU A 9 -7.01 11.72 15.79
N GLY A 10 -8.18 11.40 15.24
CA GLY A 10 -9.11 12.37 14.66
C GLY A 10 -8.86 12.69 13.18
N ASN A 11 -7.92 11.99 12.52
CA ASN A 11 -7.64 12.17 11.10
C ASN A 11 -8.74 11.54 10.23
N LEU A 12 -8.99 12.10 9.05
CA LEU A 12 -10.00 11.59 8.12
C LEU A 12 -9.51 10.34 7.39
N ILE A 13 -10.31 9.28 7.42
CA ILE A 13 -10.07 8.05 6.66
C ILE A 13 -10.78 8.14 5.32
N PHE A 14 -10.02 8.06 4.23
CA PHE A 14 -10.55 8.09 2.87
C PHE A 14 -10.66 6.68 2.28
N ALA A 15 -11.80 6.39 1.65
CA ALA A 15 -12.02 5.17 0.89
C ALA A 15 -12.26 5.47 -0.60
N CYS A 16 -11.85 4.54 -1.46
CA CYS A 16 -12.06 4.66 -2.90
C CYS A 16 -13.49 4.26 -3.26
N LYS A 17 -14.14 5.02 -4.15
CA LYS A 17 -15.51 4.74 -4.62
C LYS A 17 -15.57 3.55 -5.59
N LEU A 18 -14.43 3.13 -6.14
CA LEU A 18 -14.33 2.05 -7.13
C LEU A 18 -14.03 0.69 -6.49
N VAL A 19 -13.87 0.63 -5.16
CA VAL A 19 -13.65 -0.64 -4.47
C VAL A 19 -15.00 -1.29 -4.21
N THR A 20 -15.18 -2.53 -4.68
CA THR A 20 -16.38 -3.35 -4.46
C THR A 20 -16.37 -3.99 -3.07
N GLU A 21 -17.48 -4.62 -2.70
CA GLU A 21 -17.61 -5.31 -1.41
C GLU A 21 -16.61 -6.47 -1.26
N ASP A 22 -16.22 -7.10 -2.36
CA ASP A 22 -15.18 -8.15 -2.40
C ASP A 22 -13.75 -7.62 -2.21
N GLY A 23 -13.57 -6.30 -2.01
CA GLY A 23 -12.27 -5.67 -1.85
C GLY A 23 -11.49 -5.49 -3.16
N LEU A 24 -12.14 -5.69 -4.31
CA LEU A 24 -11.53 -5.55 -5.64
C LEU A 24 -11.89 -4.20 -6.28
N CYS A 25 -11.09 -3.75 -7.23
CA CYS A 25 -11.38 -2.53 -7.99
C CYS A 25 -12.32 -2.83 -9.15
N SER A 26 -13.46 -2.16 -9.22
CA SER A 26 -14.45 -2.30 -10.29
C SER A 26 -13.93 -1.88 -11.67
N ASP A 27 -12.99 -0.92 -11.71
CA ASP A 27 -12.29 -0.50 -12.92
C ASP A 27 -10.77 -0.61 -12.74
N TYR A 28 -10.24 -1.79 -13.03
CA TYR A 28 -8.81 -2.04 -12.91
C TYR A 28 -7.99 -1.28 -13.95
N ASN A 29 -8.49 -1.13 -15.18
CA ASN A 29 -7.74 -0.57 -16.31
C ASN A 29 -7.55 0.95 -16.17
N HIS A 30 -8.57 1.66 -15.67
CA HIS A 30 -8.52 3.10 -15.46
C HIS A 30 -8.21 3.49 -14.01
N ARG A 31 -7.68 2.55 -13.21
CA ARG A 31 -7.32 2.83 -11.81
C ARG A 31 -6.38 4.03 -11.69
N LEU A 32 -6.54 4.81 -10.61
CA LEU A 32 -5.74 6.00 -10.36
C LEU A 32 -4.24 5.68 -10.29
N ALA A 33 -3.39 6.67 -10.60
CA ALA A 33 -1.93 6.48 -10.61
C ALA A 33 -1.38 5.97 -9.27
N MET A 34 -1.95 6.40 -8.14
CA MET A 34 -1.61 5.89 -6.81
C MET A 34 -1.81 4.37 -6.70
N CYS A 35 -2.93 3.83 -7.19
CA CYS A 35 -3.23 2.40 -7.14
C CYS A 35 -2.33 1.60 -8.10
N ARG A 36 -1.95 2.17 -9.25
CA ARG A 36 -0.99 1.51 -10.18
C ARG A 36 0.41 1.40 -9.59
N LYS A 37 0.80 2.39 -8.80
CA LYS A 37 2.13 2.49 -8.18
C LYS A 37 2.19 1.79 -6.82
N TYR A 38 1.07 1.27 -6.32
CA TYR A 38 1.00 0.61 -5.02
C TYR A 38 1.14 -0.92 -5.15
N PRO A 39 1.89 -1.58 -4.24
CA PRO A 39 2.80 -0.96 -3.27
C PRO A 39 4.02 -0.35 -3.96
N ALA A 40 4.62 0.67 -3.34
CA ALA A 40 5.81 1.31 -3.89
C ALA A 40 6.96 0.29 -3.98
N LYS A 41 7.61 0.19 -5.16
CA LYS A 41 8.70 -0.76 -5.42
C LYS A 41 9.90 -0.59 -4.48
N ARG A 42 10.16 0.63 -4.03
CA ARG A 42 11.23 0.99 -3.10
C ARG A 42 10.66 1.91 -2.04
N ILE A 43 11.09 1.71 -0.80
CA ILE A 43 10.66 2.50 0.35
C ILE A 43 11.95 2.90 1.09
N LEU A 44 12.05 4.17 1.48
CA LEU A 44 13.23 4.74 2.14
C LEU A 44 13.12 4.72 3.68
N TYR A 45 11.96 4.35 4.20
CA TYR A 45 11.60 4.34 5.62
C TYR A 45 10.90 3.02 5.95
N PRO A 46 10.84 2.63 7.24
CA PRO A 46 10.19 1.38 7.67
C PRO A 46 8.67 1.49 7.52
N ALA A 47 8.17 1.38 6.28
CA ALA A 47 6.74 1.30 6.02
C ALA A 47 6.22 -0.10 6.37
N LYS A 48 5.04 -0.13 6.96
CA LYS A 48 4.29 -1.36 7.19
C LYS A 48 3.34 -1.59 6.02
N LEU A 49 3.33 -2.81 5.48
CA LEU A 49 2.25 -3.23 4.60
C LEU A 49 1.00 -3.46 5.45
N HIS A 50 -0.17 -3.11 4.90
CA HIS A 50 -1.45 -3.46 5.51
C HIS A 50 -1.61 -4.98 5.66
N GLU A 51 -2.39 -5.41 6.66
CA GLU A 51 -2.76 -6.81 6.82
C GLU A 51 -3.49 -7.32 5.57
N GLY A 52 -3.15 -8.54 5.13
CA GLY A 52 -3.69 -9.13 3.90
C GLY A 52 -2.99 -8.69 2.61
N CYS A 53 -1.94 -7.86 2.67
CA CYS A 53 -1.16 -7.53 1.49
C CYS A 53 -0.39 -8.75 0.95
N GLY A 54 -0.60 -9.11 -0.33
CA GLY A 54 0.12 -10.22 -0.97
C GLY A 54 1.59 -9.95 -1.31
N TYR A 55 2.11 -8.75 -1.05
CA TYR A 55 3.51 -8.40 -1.30
C TYR A 55 4.38 -8.63 -0.07
N LYS A 56 5.67 -8.92 -0.27
CA LYS A 56 6.66 -9.05 0.80
C LYS A 56 7.71 -7.95 0.67
N VAL A 57 8.01 -7.28 1.78
CA VAL A 57 9.14 -6.34 1.85
C VAL A 57 10.42 -7.14 2.09
N ASN A 58 11.41 -6.97 1.22
CA ASN A 58 12.74 -7.52 1.42
C ASN A 58 13.60 -6.46 2.13
N VAL A 59 13.71 -6.57 3.45
CA VAL A 59 14.56 -5.69 4.25
C VAL A 59 15.98 -6.21 4.16
N LYS A 60 16.89 -5.39 3.62
CA LYS A 60 18.33 -5.68 3.59
C LYS A 60 19.04 -4.85 4.65
N ALA A 61 19.80 -5.50 5.51
CA ALA A 61 20.76 -4.83 6.37
C ALA A 61 22.00 -4.42 5.56
N PHE A 62 22.84 -3.52 6.08
CA PHE A 62 24.04 -3.08 5.37
C PHE A 62 24.98 -4.27 5.09
N GLU A 63 25.06 -5.21 6.01
CA GLU A 63 25.86 -6.44 5.94
C GLU A 63 25.44 -7.34 4.76
N ASP A 64 24.16 -7.33 4.38
CA ASP A 64 23.66 -8.11 3.24
C ASP A 64 24.21 -7.61 1.91
N TYR A 65 24.71 -6.37 1.84
CA TYR A 65 25.38 -5.83 0.66
C TYR A 65 26.85 -6.21 0.58
N LEU A 66 27.46 -6.64 1.69
CA LEU A 66 28.88 -7.01 1.75
C LEU A 66 29.12 -8.49 1.39
N LYS A 67 28.09 -9.33 1.50
CA LYS A 67 28.14 -10.73 1.06
C LYS A 67 28.19 -10.78 -0.47
N LYS A 68 29.38 -10.96 -1.04
CA LYS A 68 29.57 -11.27 -2.47
C LYS A 68 28.89 -12.61 -2.80
N TYR A 69 28.21 -12.63 -3.95
CA TYR A 69 27.63 -13.83 -4.57
C TYR A 69 28.69 -14.91 -4.83
#